data_AF-A0A3M1U8E5-F1
#
_entry.id   AF-A0A3M1U8E5-F1
#
_cell.length_a   1.000
_cell.length_b   1.000
_cell.length_c   1.000
_cell.angle_alpha   90.00
_cell.angle_beta   90.00
_cell.angle_gamma   90.00
#
_symmetry.space_group_name_H-M   'P 1'
#
loop_
_entity.id
_entity.type
_entity.pdbx_description
1 polymer ?
#
loop_
_entity_poly.entity_id
_entity_poly.type
_entity_poly.pdbx_seq_one_letter_code
_entity_poly.pdbx_strand_id
1 'polypeptide(L)'
;MQTLKHTGLGLFLLALGSFIALLFLTQYEVSEASLARIRPVLAPDQQAGVLEKLEELKGKTYSFKFSYVAKVKKQIAAYNEEMAARWGLSQEALEEYVQAALQQAQTVEGQLAFTPEGREAVQNLLPEHLRQPALQKTAWMVEAGRRFRSQEDLANNLRREIAYVGSQAAAQKQVAAYQLKDYLFAIVKATSKGIFWRHPYLFFWLIIGLGALGALMYIYPKFFDGLPGIKHNGIFHRSATSVGLVGILTGAFLISFYILLYFYHYYIAEWIALVDPVSQWLRGEDASRWFMYGFLYTVAILVMGVRMFAKYRHSNYHKIRTASVMFFQTAFAFLIPQLLYQLNLPEQDLKNIWPLDYTFFFRIEEFTATQIGTFMLVWGIVLVLVGVPFLTYFFGKRWYCSWVCGCGGLAETLGDPYRQLSSKTLRSWKIERWLIHSVLVFAVLMTGLVLYTYFTQRATLLGLNSYDVRSVYGFAIGSVFAGVIGTGFYPLMGNRMWCRFGCPLAAYLGIVQRFKSRFRITTNGGQCISCGNCSTYCEMGIDVRWYAQRGQNIVRASCVGCGVCAAVCPRGVLALENGPNTGQSRMNEVYGPAFVDAGGEE
;
A
#
# COMPACT_ATOMS: atom_id res chain seq x y z
N MET A 1 -1.56 -41.05 5.45
CA MET A 1 -1.12 -39.65 5.69
C MET A 1 -0.25 -39.08 4.57
N GLN A 2 0.77 -39.80 4.08
CA GLN A 2 1.62 -39.30 2.98
C GLN A 2 0.83 -39.07 1.68
N THR A 3 -0.06 -40.00 1.30
CA THR A 3 -0.95 -39.85 0.13
C THR A 3 -1.75 -38.55 0.20
N LEU A 4 -2.41 -38.27 1.33
CA LEU A 4 -3.16 -37.04 1.56
C LEU A 4 -2.31 -35.78 1.35
N LYS A 5 -1.07 -35.79 1.85
CA LYS A 5 -0.12 -34.69 1.69
C LYS A 5 0.26 -34.47 0.21
N HIS A 6 0.56 -35.53 -0.52
CA HIS A 6 0.93 -35.44 -1.94
C HIS A 6 -0.24 -35.03 -2.81
N THR A 7 -1.43 -35.59 -2.58
CA THR A 7 -2.67 -35.20 -3.26
C THR A 7 -3.00 -33.72 -2.97
N GLY A 8 -2.92 -33.28 -1.71
CA GLY A 8 -3.15 -31.89 -1.34
C GLY A 8 -2.17 -30.92 -2.00
N LEU A 9 -0.87 -31.27 -2.04
CA LEU A 9 0.13 -30.48 -2.76
C LEU A 9 -0.16 -30.42 -4.27
N GLY A 10 -0.52 -31.55 -4.88
CA GLY A 10 -0.89 -31.61 -6.30
C GLY A 10 -2.08 -30.71 -6.63
N LEU A 11 -3.14 -30.76 -5.81
CA LEU A 11 -4.32 -29.90 -5.94
C LEU A 11 -3.95 -28.41 -5.80
N PHE A 12 -3.14 -28.05 -4.81
CA PHE A 12 -2.69 -26.66 -4.63
C PHE A 12 -1.87 -26.16 -5.82
N LEU A 13 -0.95 -26.98 -6.34
CA LEU A 13 -0.11 -26.61 -7.49
C LEU A 13 -0.93 -26.51 -8.78
N LEU A 14 -1.91 -27.39 -8.98
CA LEU A 14 -2.84 -27.31 -10.09
C LEU A 14 -3.67 -26.03 -10.02
N ALA A 15 -4.25 -25.71 -8.86
CA ALA A 15 -4.99 -24.49 -8.64
C ALA A 15 -4.13 -23.23 -8.87
N LEU A 16 -2.88 -23.21 -8.37
CA LEU A 16 -1.94 -22.11 -8.62
C LEU A 16 -1.57 -21.98 -10.11
N GLY A 17 -1.35 -23.11 -10.78
CA GLY A 17 -1.11 -23.14 -12.23
C GLY A 17 -2.30 -22.59 -13.01
N SER A 18 -3.52 -23.01 -12.67
CA SER A 18 -4.77 -22.50 -13.25
C SER A 18 -4.98 -21.01 -12.96
N PHE A 19 -4.67 -20.55 -11.74
CA PHE A 19 -4.70 -19.13 -11.38
C PHE A 19 -3.81 -18.31 -12.31
N ILE A 20 -2.57 -18.74 -12.55
CA ILE A 20 -1.64 -18.04 -13.44
C ILE A 20 -2.09 -18.16 -14.91
N ALA A 21 -2.50 -19.35 -15.35
CA ALA A 21 -2.93 -19.61 -16.72
C ALA A 21 -4.15 -18.76 -17.11
N LEU A 22 -5.04 -18.46 -16.16
CA LEU A 22 -6.24 -17.66 -16.38
C LEU A 22 -5.94 -16.30 -17.05
N LEU A 23 -4.78 -15.70 -16.79
CA LEU A 23 -4.38 -14.43 -17.40
C LEU A 23 -4.19 -14.50 -18.92
N PHE A 24 -4.07 -15.70 -19.49
CA PHE A 24 -3.71 -15.94 -20.89
C PHE A 24 -4.82 -16.66 -21.69
N LEU A 25 -5.92 -17.07 -21.04
CA LEU A 25 -7.00 -17.83 -21.67
C LEU A 25 -8.19 -16.96 -22.13
N THR A 26 -8.18 -15.67 -21.80
CA THR A 26 -9.25 -14.72 -22.12
C THR A 26 -9.08 -14.12 -23.53
N GLN A 27 -10.18 -14.01 -24.26
CA GLN A 27 -10.26 -13.24 -25.50
C GLN A 27 -10.97 -11.90 -25.26
N TYR A 28 -10.63 -10.86 -26.03
CA TYR A 28 -11.22 -9.53 -25.90
C TYR A 28 -11.94 -9.15 -27.18
N GLU A 29 -13.17 -8.67 -27.05
CA GLU A 29 -13.98 -8.24 -28.19
C GLU A 29 -14.88 -7.07 -27.76
N VAL A 30 -14.82 -5.99 -28.53
CA VAL A 30 -15.71 -4.84 -28.34
C VAL A 30 -17.07 -5.13 -28.98
N SER A 31 -18.12 -4.97 -28.20
CA SER A 31 -19.54 -5.16 -28.55
C SER A 31 -20.40 -4.06 -27.93
N GLU A 32 -21.62 -3.89 -28.43
CA GLU A 32 -22.60 -2.93 -27.85
C GLU A 32 -22.80 -3.15 -26.35
N ALA A 33 -22.93 -4.41 -25.94
CA ALA A 33 -23.07 -4.78 -24.53
C ALA A 33 -21.84 -4.38 -23.69
N SER A 34 -20.62 -4.50 -24.25
CA SER A 34 -19.41 -4.05 -23.54
C SER A 34 -19.34 -2.53 -23.43
N LEU A 35 -19.73 -1.78 -24.49
CA LEU A 35 -19.75 -0.32 -24.47
C LEU A 35 -20.77 0.22 -23.47
N ALA A 36 -21.94 -0.41 -23.38
CA ALA A 36 -22.94 -0.09 -22.36
C ALA A 36 -22.40 -0.27 -20.93
N ARG A 37 -21.60 -1.31 -20.69
CA ARG A 37 -20.94 -1.54 -19.38
C ARG A 37 -19.80 -0.58 -19.08
N ILE A 38 -19.10 -0.08 -20.12
CA ILE A 38 -17.98 0.88 -19.97
C ILE A 38 -18.51 2.29 -19.67
N ARG A 39 -19.61 2.70 -20.31
CA ARG A 39 -20.21 4.04 -20.22
C ARG A 39 -20.27 4.62 -18.80
N PRO A 40 -20.82 3.94 -17.77
CA PRO A 40 -20.96 4.51 -16.43
C PRO A 40 -19.63 4.75 -15.71
N VAL A 41 -18.52 4.16 -16.18
CA VAL A 41 -17.19 4.36 -15.58
C VAL A 41 -16.49 5.60 -16.13
N LEU A 42 -16.85 6.02 -17.34
CA LEU A 42 -16.26 7.18 -18.00
C LEU A 42 -16.86 8.47 -17.45
N ALA A 43 -16.04 9.50 -17.29
CA ALA A 43 -16.48 10.84 -16.94
C ALA A 43 -17.56 11.32 -17.93
N PRO A 44 -18.64 11.98 -17.46
CA PRO A 44 -19.79 12.32 -18.29
C PRO A 44 -19.44 13.07 -19.59
N ASP A 45 -18.47 13.97 -19.54
CA ASP A 45 -18.03 14.77 -20.69
C ASP A 45 -17.06 14.03 -21.62
N GLN A 46 -16.54 12.88 -21.21
CA GLN A 46 -15.64 12.03 -22.00
C GLN A 46 -16.37 10.83 -22.65
N GLN A 47 -17.56 10.48 -22.15
CA GLN A 47 -18.30 9.27 -22.55
C GLN A 47 -18.45 9.14 -24.07
N ALA A 48 -18.99 10.16 -24.74
CA ALA A 48 -19.29 10.07 -26.17
C ALA A 48 -18.02 9.83 -27.00
N GLY A 49 -17.00 10.68 -26.84
CA GLY A 49 -15.78 10.60 -27.67
C GLY A 49 -14.92 9.37 -27.36
N VAL A 50 -14.81 8.95 -26.09
CA VAL A 50 -14.06 7.73 -25.76
C VAL A 50 -14.77 6.49 -26.31
N LEU A 51 -16.11 6.39 -26.18
CA LEU A 51 -16.86 5.25 -26.70
C LEU A 51 -16.77 5.18 -28.23
N GLU A 52 -16.84 6.32 -28.93
CA GLU A 52 -16.64 6.40 -30.38
C GLU A 52 -15.28 5.82 -30.81
N LYS A 53 -14.17 6.22 -30.16
CA LYS A 53 -12.86 5.63 -30.47
C LYS A 53 -12.77 4.14 -30.15
N LEU A 54 -13.50 3.66 -29.15
CA LEU A 54 -13.55 2.23 -28.82
C LEU A 54 -14.38 1.43 -29.84
N GLU A 55 -15.41 2.03 -30.44
CA GLU A 55 -16.22 1.40 -31.50
C GLU A 55 -15.38 1.04 -32.72
N GLU A 56 -14.30 1.77 -33.02
CA GLU A 56 -13.35 1.42 -34.09
C GLU A 56 -12.67 0.04 -33.90
N LEU A 57 -12.69 -0.50 -32.67
CA LEU A 57 -12.16 -1.82 -32.33
C LEU A 57 -13.22 -2.93 -32.44
N LYS A 58 -14.48 -2.60 -32.74
CA LYS A 58 -15.59 -3.54 -32.90
C LYS A 58 -15.32 -4.51 -34.07
N GLY A 59 -15.85 -5.73 -33.96
CA GLY A 59 -15.74 -6.76 -35.00
C GLY A 59 -14.38 -7.46 -35.07
N LYS A 60 -13.45 -7.16 -34.16
CA LYS A 60 -12.15 -7.84 -34.04
C LYS A 60 -12.04 -8.54 -32.69
N THR A 61 -11.59 -9.79 -32.71
CA THR A 61 -11.27 -10.55 -31.51
C THR A 61 -9.76 -10.53 -31.27
N TYR A 62 -9.37 -10.26 -30.03
CA TYR A 62 -7.97 -10.22 -29.62
C TYR A 62 -7.70 -11.32 -28.60
N SER A 63 -6.71 -12.19 -28.85
CA SER A 63 -6.31 -13.24 -27.90
C SER A 63 -5.14 -12.81 -27.00
N PHE A 64 -4.36 -11.79 -27.41
CA PHE A 64 -3.19 -11.33 -26.65
C PHE A 64 -3.47 -10.01 -25.94
N LYS A 65 -3.58 -10.06 -24.61
CA LYS A 65 -3.95 -8.93 -23.74
C LYS A 65 -3.07 -7.70 -23.94
N PHE A 66 -1.74 -7.86 -24.05
CA PHE A 66 -0.83 -6.72 -24.22
C PHE A 66 -1.08 -5.97 -25.53
N SER A 67 -1.33 -6.70 -26.63
CA SER A 67 -1.68 -6.09 -27.92
C SER A 67 -3.03 -5.38 -27.86
N TYR A 68 -4.02 -6.01 -27.21
CA TYR A 68 -5.33 -5.39 -27.02
C TYR A 68 -5.26 -4.09 -26.22
N VAL A 69 -4.60 -4.11 -25.06
CA VAL A 69 -4.41 -2.93 -24.21
C VAL A 69 -3.63 -1.83 -24.95
N ALA A 70 -2.62 -2.18 -25.74
CA ALA A 70 -1.89 -1.20 -26.55
C ALA A 70 -2.80 -0.50 -27.57
N LYS A 71 -3.72 -1.25 -28.21
CA LYS A 71 -4.70 -0.68 -29.14
C LYS A 71 -5.71 0.22 -28.44
N VAL A 72 -6.21 -0.17 -27.27
CA VAL A 72 -7.09 0.68 -26.45
C VAL A 72 -6.38 1.96 -26.03
N LYS A 73 -5.13 1.88 -25.57
CA LYS A 73 -4.32 3.06 -25.24
C LYS A 73 -4.13 3.99 -26.44
N LYS A 74 -3.88 3.42 -27.63
CA LYS A 74 -3.78 4.20 -28.87
C LYS A 74 -5.09 4.95 -29.16
N GLN A 75 -6.23 4.32 -28.97
CA GLN A 75 -7.53 4.96 -29.18
C GLN A 75 -7.80 6.10 -28.19
N ILE A 76 -7.46 5.90 -26.91
CA ILE A 76 -7.58 6.97 -25.91
C ILE A 76 -6.57 8.10 -26.18
N ALA A 77 -5.36 7.80 -26.67
CA ALA A 77 -4.40 8.80 -27.07
C ALA A 77 -4.91 9.63 -28.26
N ALA A 78 -5.51 8.99 -29.26
CA ALA A 78 -6.15 9.68 -30.38
C ALA A 78 -7.30 10.59 -29.93
N TYR A 79 -8.14 10.12 -28.98
CA TYR A 79 -9.14 10.97 -28.33
C TYR A 79 -8.50 12.18 -27.64
N ASN A 80 -7.41 11.99 -26.90
CA ASN A 80 -6.73 13.09 -26.20
C ASN A 80 -6.10 14.10 -27.18
N GLU A 81 -5.54 13.64 -28.29
CA GLU A 81 -5.03 14.50 -29.37
C GLU A 81 -6.17 15.32 -30.00
N GLU A 82 -7.33 14.70 -30.25
CA GLU A 82 -8.51 15.40 -30.75
C GLU A 82 -9.02 16.46 -29.76
N MET A 83 -9.05 16.15 -28.46
CA MET A 83 -9.42 17.12 -27.43
C MET A 83 -8.40 18.26 -27.33
N ALA A 84 -7.11 17.99 -27.50
CA ALA A 84 -6.09 19.03 -27.55
C ALA A 84 -6.27 19.96 -28.75
N ALA A 85 -6.58 19.41 -29.93
CA ALA A 85 -6.82 20.19 -31.13
C ALA A 85 -8.10 21.04 -31.03
N ARG A 86 -9.15 20.50 -30.41
CA ARG A 86 -10.47 21.15 -30.31
C ARG A 86 -10.55 22.20 -29.19
N TRP A 87 -9.97 21.92 -28.04
CA TRP A 87 -10.12 22.74 -26.84
C TRP A 87 -8.85 23.51 -26.46
N GLY A 88 -7.70 23.10 -26.98
CA GLY A 88 -6.44 23.79 -26.79
C GLY A 88 -6.33 25.07 -27.62
N LEU A 89 -5.13 25.65 -27.61
CA LEU A 89 -4.78 26.82 -28.41
C LEU A 89 -3.59 26.45 -29.30
N SER A 90 -3.72 26.69 -30.61
CA SER A 90 -2.60 26.47 -31.55
C SER A 90 -1.49 27.50 -31.30
N GLN A 91 -0.26 27.13 -31.65
CA GLN A 91 0.89 28.05 -31.57
C GLN A 91 0.68 29.29 -32.44
N GLU A 92 0.06 29.11 -33.61
CA GLU A 92 -0.27 30.20 -34.53
C GLU A 92 -1.26 31.19 -33.92
N ALA A 93 -2.37 30.71 -33.36
CA ALA A 93 -3.37 31.56 -32.71
C ALA A 93 -2.81 32.24 -31.44
N LEU A 94 -1.91 31.56 -30.71
CA LEU A 94 -1.21 32.16 -29.58
C LEU A 94 -0.33 33.34 -30.02
N GLU A 95 0.50 33.14 -31.05
CA GLU A 95 1.37 34.22 -31.55
C GLU A 95 0.55 35.36 -32.16
N GLU A 96 -0.53 35.06 -32.89
CA GLU A 96 -1.45 36.08 -33.41
C GLU A 96 -2.05 36.93 -32.28
N TYR A 97 -2.54 36.29 -31.21
CA TYR A 97 -3.05 36.98 -30.03
C TYR A 97 -1.97 37.86 -29.38
N VAL A 98 -0.75 37.34 -29.22
CA VAL A 98 0.36 38.08 -28.61
C VAL A 98 0.73 39.30 -29.45
N GLN A 99 0.84 39.16 -30.77
CA GLN A 99 1.15 40.28 -31.66
C GLN A 99 0.07 41.36 -31.64
N ALA A 100 -1.21 40.96 -31.67
CA ALA A 100 -2.31 41.91 -31.57
C ALA A 100 -2.32 42.61 -30.19
N ALA A 101 -2.02 41.89 -29.11
CA ALA A 101 -1.93 42.46 -27.77
C ALA A 101 -0.77 43.47 -27.64
N LEU A 102 0.37 43.20 -28.27
CA LEU A 102 1.49 44.13 -28.33
C LEU A 102 1.15 45.44 -29.06
N GLN A 103 0.34 45.36 -30.11
CA GLN A 103 -0.12 46.56 -30.84
C GLN A 103 -1.06 47.44 -30.01
N GLN A 104 -1.78 46.84 -29.06
CA GLN A 104 -2.67 47.56 -28.14
C GLN A 104 -1.94 48.07 -26.88
N ALA A 105 -0.66 47.72 -26.68
CA ALA A 105 0.12 48.20 -25.56
C ALA A 105 0.50 49.68 -25.75
N GLN A 106 0.44 50.47 -24.68
CA GLN A 106 0.70 51.90 -24.69
C GLN A 106 1.89 52.25 -23.81
N THR A 107 2.58 53.33 -24.15
CA THR A 107 3.64 53.89 -23.29
C THR A 107 3.02 54.90 -22.34
N VAL A 108 3.01 54.59 -21.05
CA VAL A 108 2.51 55.47 -19.99
C VAL A 108 3.68 55.82 -19.07
N GLU A 109 4.00 57.11 -18.94
CA GLU A 109 5.12 57.60 -18.11
C GLU A 109 6.49 57.01 -18.51
N GLY A 110 6.71 56.77 -19.81
CA GLY A 110 7.95 56.23 -20.35
C GLY A 110 8.12 54.71 -20.16
N GLN A 111 7.10 54.01 -19.67
CA GLN A 111 7.11 52.55 -19.49
C GLN A 111 5.91 51.90 -20.21
N LEU A 112 6.09 50.67 -20.68
CA LEU A 112 5.05 49.94 -21.42
C LEU A 112 3.95 49.47 -20.46
N ALA A 113 2.69 49.72 -20.81
CA ALA A 113 1.50 49.30 -20.08
C ALA A 113 0.51 48.61 -21.03
N PHE A 114 -0.14 47.55 -20.54
CA PHE A 114 -1.24 46.88 -21.24
C PHE A 114 -2.55 47.36 -20.62
N THR A 115 -3.43 47.98 -21.41
CA THR A 115 -4.66 48.60 -20.88
C THR A 115 -5.83 47.61 -20.84
N PRO A 116 -6.83 47.83 -19.96
CA PRO A 116 -8.05 47.02 -19.95
C PRO A 116 -8.75 46.96 -21.32
N GLU A 117 -8.82 48.10 -22.02
CA GLU A 117 -9.44 48.22 -23.34
C GLU A 117 -8.64 47.46 -24.40
N GLY A 118 -7.31 47.56 -24.36
CA GLY A 118 -6.42 46.83 -25.26
C GLY A 118 -6.51 45.32 -25.09
N ARG A 119 -6.68 44.86 -23.84
CA ARG A 119 -6.92 43.45 -23.52
C ARG A 119 -8.28 42.96 -24.00
N GLU A 120 -9.33 43.77 -23.87
CA GLU A 120 -10.67 43.43 -24.33
C GLU A 120 -10.76 43.43 -25.86
N ALA A 121 -10.02 44.31 -26.55
CA ALA A 121 -9.98 44.38 -28.01
C ALA A 121 -9.42 43.10 -28.67
N VAL A 122 -8.46 42.43 -28.01
CA VAL A 122 -7.80 41.23 -28.56
C VAL A 122 -8.46 39.93 -28.13
N GLN A 123 -9.44 39.97 -27.21
CA GLN A 123 -10.07 38.77 -26.66
C GLN A 123 -10.78 37.93 -27.72
N ASN A 124 -11.28 38.56 -28.79
CA ASN A 124 -12.03 37.89 -29.84
C ASN A 124 -11.16 37.01 -30.74
N LEU A 125 -9.84 37.20 -30.72
CA LEU A 125 -8.86 36.33 -31.38
C LEU A 125 -8.76 34.96 -30.70
N LEU A 126 -9.19 34.86 -29.43
CA LEU A 126 -9.28 33.59 -28.74
C LEU A 126 -10.62 32.89 -29.02
N PRO A 127 -10.63 31.55 -29.14
CA PRO A 127 -11.84 30.76 -29.13
C PRO A 127 -12.75 31.12 -27.96
N GLU A 128 -14.07 31.08 -28.17
CA GLU A 128 -15.07 31.55 -27.20
C GLU A 128 -14.88 30.96 -25.80
N HIS A 129 -14.58 29.66 -25.73
CA HIS A 129 -14.36 28.95 -24.46
C HIS A 129 -13.09 29.36 -23.72
N LEU A 130 -12.13 30.02 -24.37
CA LEU A 130 -10.87 30.50 -23.77
C LEU A 130 -10.91 31.97 -23.36
N ARG A 131 -11.88 32.76 -23.86
CA ARG A 131 -11.92 34.22 -23.63
C ARG A 131 -11.98 34.57 -22.15
N GLN A 132 -12.99 34.05 -21.44
CA GLN A 132 -13.16 34.33 -20.02
C GLN A 132 -12.00 33.81 -19.15
N PRO A 133 -11.54 32.55 -19.31
CA PRO A 133 -10.34 32.08 -18.61
C PRO A 133 -9.09 32.93 -18.87
N ALA A 134 -8.88 33.39 -20.11
CA ALA A 134 -7.77 34.25 -20.48
C ALA A 134 -7.86 35.62 -19.78
N LEU A 135 -9.03 36.26 -19.77
CA LEU A 135 -9.23 37.52 -19.06
C LEU A 135 -8.96 37.40 -17.57
N GLN A 136 -9.46 36.34 -16.94
CA GLN A 136 -9.24 36.09 -15.52
C GLN A 136 -7.75 35.88 -15.22
N LYS A 137 -7.05 35.08 -16.04
CA LYS A 137 -5.64 34.77 -15.83
C LYS A 137 -4.73 35.97 -16.07
N THR A 138 -5.09 36.86 -16.99
CA THR A 138 -4.32 38.06 -17.36
C THR A 138 -4.77 39.32 -16.61
N ALA A 139 -5.68 39.23 -15.65
CA ALA A 139 -6.21 40.39 -14.91
C ALA A 139 -5.13 41.25 -14.23
N TRP A 140 -4.13 40.61 -13.64
CA TRP A 140 -3.01 41.29 -12.98
C TRP A 140 -2.16 42.14 -13.94
N MET A 141 -2.20 41.86 -15.25
CA MET A 141 -1.40 42.58 -16.25
C MET A 141 -1.93 43.98 -16.54
N VAL A 142 -3.22 44.22 -16.28
CA VAL A 142 -3.91 45.50 -16.52
C VAL A 142 -4.23 46.25 -15.23
N GLU A 143 -3.74 45.77 -14.08
CA GLU A 143 -3.91 46.45 -12.78
C GLU A 143 -3.24 47.83 -12.78
N ALA A 144 -3.87 48.78 -12.10
CA ALA A 144 -3.37 50.15 -12.00
C ALA A 144 -1.93 50.17 -11.44
N GLY A 145 -1.01 50.77 -12.20
CA GLY A 145 0.41 50.85 -11.85
C GLY A 145 1.28 49.69 -12.33
N ARG A 146 0.72 48.64 -12.97
CA ARG A 146 1.53 47.60 -13.59
C ARG A 146 2.24 48.14 -14.84
N ARG A 147 3.54 47.85 -14.93
CA ARG A 147 4.42 48.27 -16.05
C ARG A 147 5.32 47.11 -16.46
N PHE A 148 5.65 47.04 -17.74
CA PHE A 148 6.51 46.03 -18.34
C PHE A 148 7.81 46.67 -18.81
N ARG A 149 8.92 45.92 -18.70
CA ARG A 149 10.27 46.44 -18.99
C ARG A 149 10.50 46.66 -20.48
N SER A 150 9.88 45.84 -21.32
CA SER A 150 9.97 45.88 -22.77
C SER A 150 8.73 45.22 -23.40
N GLN A 151 8.55 45.38 -24.71
CA GLN A 151 7.55 44.62 -25.46
C GLN A 151 7.80 43.11 -25.35
N GLU A 152 9.06 42.68 -25.30
CA GLU A 152 9.42 41.27 -25.14
C GLU A 152 9.03 40.72 -23.75
N ASP A 153 9.16 41.52 -22.69
CA ASP A 153 8.70 41.15 -21.34
C ASP A 153 7.17 40.94 -21.32
N LEU A 154 6.40 41.86 -21.91
CA LEU A 154 4.94 41.70 -22.04
C LEU A 154 4.60 40.45 -22.87
N ALA A 155 5.25 40.25 -24.02
CA ALA A 155 5.04 39.10 -24.90
C ALA A 155 5.30 37.77 -24.17
N ASN A 156 6.39 37.67 -23.40
CA ASN A 156 6.73 36.47 -22.66
C ASN A 156 5.73 36.15 -21.55
N ASN A 157 5.24 37.17 -20.85
CA ASN A 157 4.18 36.97 -19.84
C ASN A 157 2.85 36.57 -20.51
N LEU A 158 2.45 37.21 -21.61
CA LEU A 158 1.25 36.83 -22.36
C LEU A 158 1.34 35.39 -22.90
N ARG A 159 2.46 35.03 -23.55
CA ARG A 159 2.70 33.66 -24.01
C ARG A 159 2.53 32.66 -22.89
N ARG A 160 3.15 32.91 -21.72
CA ARG A 160 3.08 32.00 -20.57
C ARG A 160 1.65 31.84 -20.06
N GLU A 161 0.95 32.94 -19.81
CA GLU A 161 -0.39 32.89 -19.21
C GLU A 161 -1.45 32.35 -20.19
N ILE A 162 -1.41 32.74 -21.47
CA ILE A 162 -2.38 32.30 -22.48
C ILE A 162 -2.11 30.86 -22.92
N ALA A 163 -0.84 30.46 -23.09
CA ALA A 163 -0.52 29.05 -23.33
C ALA A 163 -0.95 28.17 -22.15
N TYR A 164 -0.80 28.67 -20.91
CA TYR A 164 -1.30 27.97 -19.73
C TYR A 164 -2.83 27.77 -19.81
N VAL A 165 -3.59 28.83 -20.13
CA VAL A 165 -5.06 28.74 -20.29
C VAL A 165 -5.46 27.71 -21.35
N GLY A 166 -4.85 27.74 -22.53
CA GLY A 166 -5.12 26.75 -23.59
C GLY A 166 -4.79 25.32 -23.16
N SER A 167 -3.64 25.11 -22.49
CA SER A 167 -3.25 23.79 -22.00
C SER A 167 -4.18 23.25 -20.92
N GLN A 168 -4.69 24.10 -20.02
CA GLN A 168 -5.63 23.70 -18.98
C GLN A 168 -7.00 23.35 -19.56
N ALA A 169 -7.50 24.13 -20.52
CA ALA A 169 -8.78 23.85 -21.18
C ALA A 169 -8.77 22.50 -21.89
N ALA A 170 -7.69 22.18 -22.60
CA ALA A 170 -7.48 20.86 -23.19
C ALA A 170 -7.38 19.76 -22.13
N ALA A 171 -6.54 19.96 -21.10
CA ALA A 171 -6.31 18.96 -20.06
C ALA A 171 -7.57 18.58 -19.28
N GLN A 172 -8.53 19.50 -19.11
CA GLN A 172 -9.82 19.21 -18.47
C GLN A 172 -10.68 18.23 -19.29
N LYS A 173 -10.54 18.23 -20.62
CA LYS A 173 -11.30 17.36 -21.54
C LYS A 173 -10.61 16.04 -21.83
N GLN A 174 -9.29 16.00 -21.70
CA GLN A 174 -8.51 14.78 -21.90
C GLN A 174 -8.72 13.75 -20.80
N VAL A 175 -8.54 12.48 -21.15
CA VAL A 175 -8.39 11.40 -20.17
C VAL A 175 -7.04 11.55 -19.48
N ALA A 176 -7.08 11.88 -18.19
CA ALA A 176 -5.87 12.05 -17.40
C ALA A 176 -5.17 10.70 -17.15
N ALA A 177 -3.85 10.74 -16.91
CA ALA A 177 -3.04 9.54 -16.69
C ALA A 177 -3.49 8.67 -15.51
N TYR A 178 -4.09 9.28 -14.47
CA TYR A 178 -4.64 8.56 -13.32
C TYR A 178 -5.96 7.85 -13.68
N GLN A 179 -6.84 8.51 -14.43
CA GLN A 179 -8.12 7.96 -14.92
C GLN A 179 -7.91 6.81 -15.90
N LEU A 180 -6.90 6.95 -16.78
CA LEU A 180 -6.58 5.96 -17.82
C LEU A 180 -6.46 4.54 -17.26
N LYS A 181 -5.89 4.37 -16.06
CA LYS A 181 -5.70 3.04 -15.48
C LYS A 181 -7.03 2.38 -15.12
N ASP A 182 -7.94 3.13 -14.50
CA ASP A 182 -9.25 2.64 -14.10
C ASP A 182 -10.14 2.41 -15.34
N TYR A 183 -10.03 3.27 -16.36
CA TYR A 183 -10.70 3.06 -17.66
C TYR A 183 -10.20 1.80 -18.34
N LEU A 184 -8.88 1.59 -18.42
CA LEU A 184 -8.31 0.37 -18.99
C LEU A 184 -8.80 -0.88 -18.27
N PHE A 185 -8.90 -0.84 -16.94
CA PHE A 185 -9.45 -1.96 -16.16
C PHE A 185 -10.90 -2.25 -16.52
N ALA A 186 -11.75 -1.22 -16.53
CA ALA A 186 -13.16 -1.36 -16.88
C ALA A 186 -13.35 -1.85 -18.32
N ILE A 187 -12.59 -1.31 -19.28
CA ILE A 187 -12.62 -1.72 -20.68
C ILE A 187 -12.20 -3.19 -20.81
N VAL A 188 -11.04 -3.58 -20.25
CA VAL A 188 -10.55 -4.96 -20.32
C VAL A 188 -11.56 -5.91 -19.70
N LYS A 189 -12.11 -5.60 -18.52
CA LYS A 189 -13.11 -6.44 -17.86
C LYS A 189 -14.39 -6.55 -18.71
N ALA A 190 -14.91 -5.44 -19.23
CA ALA A 190 -16.15 -5.41 -19.99
C ALA A 190 -16.06 -6.06 -21.37
N THR A 191 -14.88 -6.13 -21.99
CA THR A 191 -14.68 -6.73 -23.32
C THR A 191 -14.19 -8.16 -23.27
N SER A 192 -13.89 -8.67 -22.07
CA SER A 192 -13.42 -10.03 -21.87
C SER A 192 -14.51 -11.07 -22.17
N LYS A 193 -14.12 -12.11 -22.91
CA LYS A 193 -14.91 -13.30 -23.25
C LYS A 193 -14.10 -14.56 -22.98
N GLY A 194 -14.80 -15.66 -22.70
CA GLY A 194 -14.19 -16.96 -22.50
C GLY A 194 -15.03 -17.85 -21.57
N ILE A 195 -14.60 -19.10 -21.40
CA ILE A 195 -15.29 -20.07 -20.52
C ILE A 195 -15.37 -19.57 -19.07
N PHE A 196 -14.32 -18.89 -18.59
CA PHE A 196 -14.25 -18.28 -17.27
C PHE A 196 -15.37 -17.25 -17.07
N TRP A 197 -15.49 -16.30 -18.00
CA TRP A 197 -16.46 -15.20 -17.92
C TRP A 197 -17.91 -15.65 -18.03
N ARG A 198 -18.17 -16.86 -18.54
CA ARG A 198 -19.51 -17.49 -18.54
C ARG A 198 -19.83 -18.22 -17.24
N HIS A 199 -18.81 -18.72 -16.53
CA HIS A 199 -18.98 -19.52 -15.31
C HIS A 199 -18.03 -19.06 -14.17
N PRO A 200 -18.11 -17.78 -13.73
CA PRO A 200 -17.18 -17.24 -12.72
C PRO A 200 -17.26 -18.00 -11.39
N TYR A 201 -18.45 -18.44 -10.97
CA TYR A 201 -18.66 -19.24 -9.76
C TYR A 201 -17.92 -20.58 -9.78
N LEU A 202 -17.91 -21.26 -10.93
CA LEU A 202 -17.23 -22.54 -11.07
C LEU A 202 -15.72 -22.34 -10.94
N PHE A 203 -15.16 -21.35 -11.64
CA PHE A 203 -13.73 -21.07 -11.59
C PHE A 203 -13.27 -20.57 -10.22
N PHE A 204 -14.10 -19.82 -9.50
CA PHE A 204 -13.84 -19.46 -8.11
C PHE A 204 -13.59 -20.71 -7.25
N TRP A 205 -14.48 -21.71 -7.31
CA TRP A 205 -14.31 -22.93 -6.54
C TRP A 205 -13.17 -23.80 -7.06
N LEU A 206 -12.96 -23.90 -8.37
CA LEU A 206 -11.86 -24.68 -8.96
C LEU A 206 -10.48 -24.09 -8.66
N ILE A 207 -10.35 -22.78 -8.52
CA ILE A 207 -9.07 -22.11 -8.32
C ILE A 207 -8.86 -21.76 -6.84
N ILE A 208 -9.73 -20.94 -6.26
CA ILE A 208 -9.58 -20.52 -4.86
C ILE A 208 -9.99 -21.65 -3.92
N GLY A 209 -11.15 -22.26 -4.16
CA GLY A 209 -11.69 -23.33 -3.30
C GLY A 209 -10.78 -24.55 -3.23
N LEU A 210 -10.45 -25.14 -4.38
CA LEU A 210 -9.53 -26.28 -4.45
C LEU A 210 -8.11 -25.92 -4.03
N GLY A 211 -7.65 -24.69 -4.31
CA GLY A 211 -6.36 -24.21 -3.82
C GLY A 211 -6.30 -24.19 -2.29
N ALA A 212 -7.30 -23.59 -1.63
CA ALA A 212 -7.40 -23.58 -0.17
C ALA A 212 -7.55 -24.99 0.40
N LEU A 213 -8.40 -25.83 -0.20
CA LEU A 213 -8.60 -27.22 0.21
C LEU A 213 -7.30 -28.04 0.07
N GLY A 214 -6.61 -27.95 -1.06
CA GLY A 214 -5.34 -28.64 -1.32
C GLY A 214 -4.27 -28.23 -0.31
N ALA A 215 -4.16 -26.93 -0.01
CA ALA A 215 -3.27 -26.43 1.02
C ALA A 215 -3.63 -26.99 2.42
N LEU A 216 -4.91 -27.02 2.78
CA LEU A 216 -5.39 -27.61 4.05
C LEU A 216 -5.12 -29.11 4.11
N MET A 217 -5.33 -29.86 3.04
CA MET A 217 -4.99 -31.30 2.93
C MET A 217 -3.48 -31.53 3.09
N TYR A 218 -2.65 -30.64 2.55
CA TYR A 218 -1.19 -30.69 2.76
C TYR A 218 -0.79 -30.37 4.21
N ILE A 219 -1.51 -29.47 4.87
CA ILE A 219 -1.24 -29.03 6.24
C ILE A 219 -1.74 -30.04 7.27
N TYR A 220 -2.91 -30.67 7.05
CA TYR A 220 -3.59 -31.51 8.02
C TYR A 220 -2.73 -32.65 8.63
N PRO A 221 -1.93 -33.39 7.85
CA PRO A 221 -1.01 -34.39 8.40
C PRO A 221 -0.06 -33.86 9.50
N LYS A 222 0.29 -32.56 9.46
CA LYS A 222 1.20 -31.95 10.46
C LYS A 222 0.65 -31.97 11.88
N PHE A 223 -0.67 -32.11 12.05
CA PHE A 223 -1.28 -32.28 13.38
C PHE A 223 -0.95 -33.60 14.05
N PHE A 224 -0.44 -34.59 13.31
CA PHE A 224 -0.10 -35.91 13.84
C PHE A 224 1.40 -36.24 13.63
N ASP A 225 2.18 -35.34 13.03
CA ASP A 225 3.62 -35.52 12.81
C ASP A 225 4.38 -35.48 14.14
N GLY A 226 4.77 -36.64 14.68
CA GLY A 226 5.63 -36.86 15.85
C GLY A 226 5.23 -36.06 17.12
N LEU A 227 6.19 -35.79 18.00
CA LEU A 227 5.93 -35.09 19.27
C LEU A 227 5.53 -33.61 19.09
N PRO A 228 4.67 -33.06 19.98
CA PRO A 228 4.42 -31.63 20.07
C PRO A 228 5.71 -30.85 20.37
N GLY A 229 5.92 -29.73 19.68
CA GLY A 229 7.10 -28.90 19.84
C GLY A 229 7.46 -28.20 18.54
N ILE A 230 8.32 -27.17 18.62
CA ILE A 230 8.78 -26.49 17.43
C ILE A 230 9.94 -27.29 16.81
N LYS A 231 9.68 -27.93 15.66
CA LYS A 231 10.65 -28.79 14.95
C LYS A 231 11.43 -28.00 13.92
N HIS A 232 12.74 -28.22 13.86
CA HIS A 232 13.67 -27.31 13.18
C HIS A 232 14.70 -28.00 12.28
N ASN A 233 14.34 -29.15 11.73
CA ASN A 233 15.26 -29.97 10.95
C ASN A 233 15.38 -29.42 9.52
N GLY A 234 16.59 -28.97 9.16
CA GLY A 234 16.95 -28.65 7.78
C GLY A 234 16.43 -27.32 7.22
N ILE A 235 16.04 -26.36 8.07
CA ILE A 235 15.39 -25.11 7.61
C ILE A 235 16.27 -24.26 6.67
N PHE A 236 17.59 -24.29 6.87
CA PHE A 236 18.56 -23.60 6.00
C PHE A 236 18.92 -24.41 4.74
N HIS A 237 18.65 -25.71 4.71
CA HIS A 237 19.04 -26.60 3.62
C HIS A 237 17.93 -26.81 2.58
N ARG A 238 16.67 -26.53 2.93
CA ARG A 238 15.53 -26.68 2.01
C ARG A 238 15.37 -25.45 1.11
N SER A 239 15.39 -25.65 -0.20
CA SER A 239 15.23 -24.59 -1.23
C SER A 239 13.98 -23.71 -1.06
N ALA A 240 12.91 -24.24 -0.45
CA ALA A 240 11.66 -23.50 -0.22
C ALA A 240 11.69 -22.57 1.01
N THR A 241 12.64 -22.75 1.94
CA THR A 241 12.75 -21.97 3.19
C THR A 241 14.07 -21.20 3.30
N SER A 242 15.08 -21.55 2.51
CA SER A 242 16.30 -20.77 2.34
C SER A 242 16.19 -19.83 1.12
N VAL A 243 17.24 -19.04 0.87
CA VAL A 243 17.39 -18.25 -0.36
C VAL A 243 17.79 -19.17 -1.53
N GLY A 244 17.01 -20.22 -1.75
CA GLY A 244 17.14 -21.16 -2.86
C GLY A 244 16.19 -20.82 -4.01
N LEU A 245 16.26 -21.58 -5.11
CA LEU A 245 15.47 -21.33 -6.32
C LEU A 245 13.96 -21.21 -6.04
N VAL A 246 13.39 -22.09 -5.21
CA VAL A 246 11.96 -22.05 -4.90
C VAL A 246 11.60 -20.80 -4.09
N GLY A 247 12.45 -20.39 -3.13
CA GLY A 247 12.32 -19.14 -2.40
C GLY A 247 12.38 -17.92 -3.33
N ILE A 248 13.34 -17.88 -4.24
CA ILE A 248 13.51 -16.78 -5.21
C ILE A 248 12.30 -16.69 -6.14
N LEU A 249 11.83 -17.82 -6.69
CA LEU A 249 10.64 -17.86 -7.54
C LEU A 249 9.39 -17.39 -6.78
N THR A 250 9.25 -17.78 -5.51
CA THR A 250 8.14 -17.31 -4.65
C THR A 250 8.23 -15.80 -4.42
N GLY A 251 9.43 -15.28 -4.13
CA GLY A 251 9.65 -13.84 -3.97
C GLY A 251 9.35 -13.06 -5.24
N ALA A 252 9.82 -13.54 -6.40
CA ALA A 252 9.56 -12.95 -7.70
C ALA A 252 8.06 -12.96 -8.06
N PHE A 253 7.35 -14.04 -7.72
CA PHE A 253 5.89 -14.12 -7.88
C PHE A 253 5.18 -13.07 -7.01
N LEU A 254 5.53 -12.96 -5.72
CA LEU A 254 4.93 -11.97 -4.81
C LEU A 254 5.23 -10.54 -5.27
N ILE A 255 6.48 -10.23 -5.64
CA ILE A 255 6.88 -8.92 -6.19
C ILE A 255 6.06 -8.59 -7.43
N SER A 256 5.99 -9.51 -8.39
CA SER A 256 5.22 -9.36 -9.62
C SER A 256 3.73 -9.15 -9.34
N PHE A 257 3.16 -9.92 -8.41
CA PHE A 257 1.76 -9.78 -7.99
C PHE A 257 1.47 -8.37 -7.48
N TYR A 258 2.32 -7.82 -6.61
CA TYR A 258 2.12 -6.46 -6.08
C TYR A 258 2.39 -5.36 -7.12
N ILE A 259 3.37 -5.53 -7.99
CA ILE A 259 3.59 -4.60 -9.11
C ILE A 259 2.35 -4.57 -10.01
N LEU A 260 1.79 -5.74 -10.33
CA LEU A 260 0.56 -5.85 -11.11
C LEU A 260 -0.63 -5.21 -10.37
N LEU A 261 -0.81 -5.51 -9.09
CA LEU A 261 -1.89 -4.98 -8.26
C LEU A 261 -1.89 -3.44 -8.18
N TYR A 262 -0.73 -2.83 -7.93
CA TYR A 262 -0.64 -1.39 -7.70
C TYR A 262 -0.56 -0.57 -9.00
N PHE A 263 0.21 -1.03 -9.99
CA PHE A 263 0.55 -0.21 -11.15
C PHE A 263 -0.18 -0.61 -12.43
N TYR A 264 -0.63 -1.86 -12.50
CA TYR A 264 -0.98 -2.53 -13.75
C TYR A 264 -2.20 -3.47 -13.58
N HIS A 265 -3.15 -3.10 -12.71
CA HIS A 265 -4.23 -3.98 -12.28
C HIS A 265 -5.16 -4.42 -13.43
N TYR A 266 -5.22 -3.63 -14.50
CA TYR A 266 -5.91 -4.00 -15.74
C TYR A 266 -5.31 -5.23 -16.44
N TYR A 267 -4.06 -5.61 -16.16
CA TYR A 267 -3.48 -6.87 -16.65
C TYR A 267 -3.91 -8.11 -15.85
N ILE A 268 -4.46 -7.92 -14.65
CA ILE A 268 -4.94 -8.99 -13.76
C ILE A 268 -6.45 -8.92 -13.55
N ALA A 269 -7.18 -8.38 -14.53
CA ALA A 269 -8.62 -8.21 -14.46
C ALA A 269 -9.36 -9.53 -14.19
N GLU A 270 -8.84 -10.66 -14.70
CA GLU A 270 -9.40 -11.99 -14.46
C GLU A 270 -9.21 -12.46 -13.01
N TRP A 271 -8.07 -12.14 -12.38
CA TRP A 271 -7.86 -12.45 -10.97
C TRP A 271 -8.81 -11.66 -10.08
N ILE A 272 -9.07 -10.39 -10.45
CA ILE A 272 -10.04 -9.56 -9.75
C ILE A 272 -11.44 -10.11 -9.96
N ALA A 273 -11.80 -10.45 -11.19
CA ALA A 273 -13.10 -11.03 -11.52
C ALA A 273 -13.33 -12.42 -10.89
N LEU A 274 -12.26 -13.16 -10.58
CA LEU A 274 -12.35 -14.47 -9.95
C LEU A 274 -13.09 -14.42 -8.61
N VAL A 275 -13.03 -13.28 -7.92
CA VAL A 275 -13.68 -13.07 -6.63
C VAL A 275 -14.97 -12.24 -6.74
N ASP A 276 -15.44 -11.92 -7.96
CA ASP A 276 -16.74 -11.27 -8.19
C ASP A 276 -17.89 -12.03 -7.51
N PRO A 277 -17.99 -13.38 -7.56
CA PRO A 277 -19.04 -14.12 -6.85
C PRO A 277 -19.18 -13.76 -5.36
N VAL A 278 -18.06 -13.56 -4.68
CA VAL A 278 -18.04 -13.22 -3.25
C VAL A 278 -18.31 -11.73 -3.06
N SER A 279 -17.81 -10.88 -3.95
CA SER A 279 -18.05 -9.42 -3.88
C SER A 279 -19.50 -9.08 -4.13
N GLN A 280 -20.14 -9.69 -5.12
CA GLN A 280 -21.57 -9.50 -5.40
C GLN A 280 -22.42 -9.98 -4.23
N TRP A 281 -22.06 -11.10 -3.58
CA TRP A 281 -22.76 -11.58 -2.40
C TRP A 281 -22.63 -10.65 -1.18
N LEU A 282 -21.46 -10.05 -0.96
CA LEU A 282 -21.20 -9.17 0.21
C LEU A 282 -21.58 -7.70 -0.01
N ARG A 283 -21.35 -7.16 -1.21
CA ARG A 283 -21.42 -5.72 -1.51
C ARG A 283 -22.49 -5.38 -2.54
N GLY A 284 -22.98 -6.36 -3.31
CA GLY A 284 -23.88 -6.11 -4.44
C GLY A 284 -23.20 -5.55 -5.70
N GLU A 285 -21.87 -5.50 -5.72
CA GLU A 285 -21.09 -4.96 -6.83
C GLU A 285 -19.93 -5.88 -7.21
N ASP A 286 -19.37 -5.62 -8.38
CA ASP A 286 -18.17 -6.26 -8.87
C ASP A 286 -16.95 -6.00 -7.97
N ALA A 287 -16.03 -6.97 -7.92
CA ALA A 287 -14.85 -6.88 -7.10
C ALA A 287 -13.92 -5.76 -7.58
N SER A 288 -13.45 -4.96 -6.63
CA SER A 288 -12.33 -4.05 -6.83
C SER A 288 -11.00 -4.78 -6.65
N ARG A 289 -9.90 -4.16 -7.13
CA ARG A 289 -8.54 -4.66 -6.87
C ARG A 289 -8.24 -4.82 -5.36
N TRP A 290 -8.79 -3.93 -4.54
CA TRP A 290 -8.62 -3.97 -3.08
C TRP A 290 -9.47 -5.04 -2.42
N PHE A 291 -10.67 -5.32 -2.94
CA PHE A 291 -11.48 -6.44 -2.51
C PHE A 291 -10.76 -7.77 -2.76
N MET A 292 -10.24 -7.98 -3.97
CA MET A 292 -9.44 -9.17 -4.30
C MET A 292 -8.22 -9.29 -3.39
N TYR A 293 -7.49 -8.20 -3.20
CA TYR A 293 -6.35 -8.17 -2.29
C TYR A 293 -6.73 -8.59 -0.87
N GLY A 294 -7.73 -7.93 -0.26
CA GLY A 294 -8.19 -8.22 1.10
C GLY A 294 -8.73 -9.64 1.26
N PHE A 295 -9.43 -10.15 0.25
CA PHE A 295 -9.95 -11.52 0.23
C PHE A 295 -8.82 -12.56 0.19
N LEU A 296 -7.89 -12.45 -0.77
CA LEU A 296 -6.74 -13.37 -0.87
C LEU A 296 -5.86 -13.30 0.37
N TYR A 297 -5.68 -12.11 0.93
CA TYR A 297 -4.95 -11.89 2.18
C TYR A 297 -5.61 -12.64 3.35
N THR A 298 -6.93 -12.58 3.45
CA THR A 298 -7.72 -13.26 4.48
C THR A 298 -7.65 -14.77 4.31
N VAL A 299 -7.84 -15.29 3.09
CA VAL A 299 -7.70 -16.72 2.77
C VAL A 299 -6.30 -17.22 3.14
N ALA A 300 -5.24 -16.48 2.78
CA ALA A 300 -3.87 -16.84 3.12
C ALA A 300 -3.65 -16.91 4.64
N ILE A 301 -4.13 -15.93 5.41
CA ILE A 301 -4.03 -15.93 6.88
C ILE A 301 -4.82 -17.09 7.49
N LEU A 302 -6.02 -17.40 6.99
CA LEU A 302 -6.82 -18.49 7.52
C LEU A 302 -6.19 -19.86 7.27
N VAL A 303 -5.80 -20.14 6.02
CA VAL A 303 -5.17 -21.41 5.63
C VAL A 303 -3.82 -21.59 6.34
N MET A 304 -2.97 -20.56 6.35
CA MET A 304 -1.67 -20.63 7.01
C MET A 304 -1.79 -20.52 8.54
N GLY A 305 -2.88 -19.98 9.06
CA GLY A 305 -3.27 -20.01 10.47
C GLY A 305 -3.53 -21.44 10.95
N VAL A 306 -4.21 -22.27 10.16
CA VAL A 306 -4.36 -23.71 10.43
C VAL A 306 -3.00 -24.41 10.55
N ARG A 307 -2.04 -24.06 9.69
CA ARG A 307 -0.65 -24.55 9.81
C ARG A 307 -0.01 -24.09 11.13
N MET A 308 -0.29 -22.89 11.60
CA MET A 308 0.25 -22.39 12.87
C MET A 308 -0.34 -23.11 14.07
N PHE A 309 -1.63 -23.47 14.05
CA PHE A 309 -2.23 -24.34 15.07
C PHE A 309 -1.53 -25.71 15.15
N ALA A 310 -1.23 -26.33 14.00
CA ALA A 310 -0.48 -27.58 13.96
C ALA A 310 0.93 -27.42 14.54
N LYS A 311 1.67 -26.39 14.10
CA LYS A 311 3.05 -26.13 14.50
C LYS A 311 3.20 -25.81 15.99
N TYR A 312 2.31 -24.99 16.54
CA TYR A 312 2.37 -24.52 17.92
C TYR A 312 1.34 -25.19 18.85
N ARG A 313 0.88 -26.40 18.53
CA ARG A 313 -0.11 -27.16 19.31
C ARG A 313 0.23 -27.32 20.81
N HIS A 314 1.53 -27.28 21.15
CA HIS A 314 2.06 -27.37 22.51
C HIS A 314 1.91 -26.07 23.32
N SER A 315 1.64 -24.92 22.69
CA SER A 315 1.64 -23.61 23.35
C SER A 315 0.27 -22.93 23.25
N ASN A 316 -0.41 -22.79 24.39
CA ASN A 316 -1.69 -22.06 24.46
C ASN A 316 -1.54 -20.60 24.03
N TYR A 317 -0.42 -19.95 24.39
CA TYR A 317 -0.12 -18.57 23.99
C TYR A 317 -0.16 -18.40 22.47
N HIS A 318 0.53 -19.26 21.73
CA HIS A 318 0.57 -19.16 20.27
C HIS A 318 -0.74 -19.58 19.59
N LYS A 319 -1.50 -20.52 20.17
CA LYS A 319 -2.84 -20.88 19.70
C LYS A 319 -3.78 -19.68 19.79
N ILE A 320 -3.90 -19.06 20.97
CA ILE A 320 -4.79 -17.91 21.16
C ILE A 320 -4.35 -16.72 20.28
N ARG A 321 -3.04 -16.45 20.20
CA ARG A 321 -2.50 -15.41 19.33
C ARG A 321 -2.87 -15.62 17.86
N THR A 322 -2.75 -16.85 17.37
CA THR A 322 -3.11 -17.20 15.98
C THR A 322 -4.61 -17.00 15.75
N ALA A 323 -5.44 -17.45 16.69
CA ALA A 323 -6.90 -17.25 16.62
C ALA A 323 -7.26 -15.75 16.61
N SER A 324 -6.62 -14.95 17.46
CA SER A 324 -6.81 -13.49 17.53
C SER A 324 -6.52 -12.83 16.18
N VAL A 325 -5.37 -13.12 15.58
CA VAL A 325 -4.99 -12.57 14.28
C VAL A 325 -5.99 -12.95 13.18
N MET A 326 -6.41 -14.23 13.14
CA MET A 326 -7.41 -14.69 12.18
C MET A 326 -8.75 -13.96 12.37
N PHE A 327 -9.17 -13.79 13.62
CA PHE A 327 -10.39 -13.05 13.96
C PHE A 327 -10.33 -11.58 13.52
N PHE A 328 -9.28 -10.85 13.90
CA PHE A 328 -9.15 -9.44 13.53
C PHE A 328 -8.98 -9.24 12.02
N GLN A 329 -8.31 -10.16 11.33
CA GLN A 329 -8.23 -10.11 9.87
C GLN A 329 -9.62 -10.30 9.23
N THR A 330 -10.33 -11.36 9.60
CA THR A 330 -11.61 -11.69 8.96
C THR A 330 -12.71 -10.72 9.36
N ALA A 331 -12.88 -10.43 10.65
CA ALA A 331 -13.96 -9.59 11.15
C ALA A 331 -13.70 -8.11 10.89
N PHE A 332 -12.55 -7.57 11.35
CA PHE A 332 -12.28 -6.13 11.33
C PHE A 332 -11.65 -5.65 10.02
N ALA A 333 -10.70 -6.40 9.44
CA ALA A 333 -10.03 -5.95 8.22
C ALA A 333 -10.83 -6.23 6.95
N PHE A 334 -11.63 -7.30 6.94
CA PHE A 334 -12.35 -7.75 5.76
C PHE A 334 -13.85 -7.52 5.87
N LEU A 335 -14.57 -8.26 6.74
CA LEU A 335 -16.03 -8.24 6.76
C LEU A 335 -16.64 -6.89 7.13
N ILE A 336 -16.21 -6.25 8.22
CA ILE A 336 -16.79 -4.98 8.69
C ILE A 336 -16.69 -3.88 7.61
N PRO A 337 -15.52 -3.60 7.00
CA PRO A 337 -15.43 -2.61 5.93
C PRO A 337 -16.35 -2.92 4.73
N GLN A 338 -16.47 -4.20 4.34
CA GLN A 338 -17.35 -4.56 3.23
C GLN A 338 -18.84 -4.38 3.57
N LEU A 339 -19.23 -4.65 4.81
CA LEU A 339 -20.60 -4.41 5.27
C LEU A 339 -20.89 -2.90 5.39
N LEU A 340 -19.93 -2.10 5.86
CA LEU A 340 -20.04 -0.64 5.92
C LEU A 340 -20.24 -0.04 4.52
N TYR A 341 -19.50 -0.53 3.52
CA TYR A 341 -19.68 -0.13 2.13
C TYR A 341 -21.11 -0.36 1.65
N GLN A 342 -21.67 -1.55 1.91
CA GLN A 342 -23.04 -1.89 1.52
C GLN A 342 -24.09 -0.97 2.17
N LEU A 343 -23.78 -0.40 3.34
CA LEU A 343 -24.62 0.56 4.05
C LEU A 343 -24.37 2.02 3.63
N ASN A 344 -23.56 2.27 2.58
CA ASN A 344 -23.11 3.61 2.16
C ASN A 344 -22.41 4.40 3.29
N LEU A 345 -21.71 3.71 4.19
CA LEU A 345 -20.92 4.30 5.26
C LEU A 345 -19.42 4.28 4.92
N PRO A 346 -18.62 5.20 5.48
CA PRO A 346 -17.17 5.23 5.23
C PRO A 346 -16.51 3.88 5.51
N GLU A 347 -15.81 3.34 4.52
CA GLU A 347 -15.08 2.07 4.63
C GLU A 347 -13.86 2.23 5.55
N GLN A 348 -14.03 1.93 6.84
CA GLN A 348 -12.92 1.96 7.81
C GLN A 348 -12.68 0.63 8.48
N ASP A 349 -11.41 0.24 8.45
CA ASP A 349 -10.88 -0.77 9.34
C ASP A 349 -10.55 -0.11 10.69
N LEU A 350 -11.44 -0.29 11.67
CA LEU A 350 -11.34 0.32 13.01
C LEU A 350 -10.07 -0.06 13.78
N LYS A 351 -9.33 -1.09 13.34
CA LYS A 351 -8.05 -1.48 13.94
C LYS A 351 -6.86 -0.83 13.24
N ASN A 352 -7.02 -0.22 12.06
CA ASN A 352 -5.94 0.49 11.40
C ASN A 352 -5.73 1.83 12.10
N ILE A 353 -4.49 2.07 12.52
CA ILE A 353 -4.16 3.19 13.41
C ILE A 353 -3.16 4.09 12.72
N TRP A 354 -3.33 5.40 12.80
CA TRP A 354 -2.28 6.33 12.42
C TRP A 354 -1.02 6.11 13.28
N PRO A 355 0.22 6.18 12.74
CA PRO A 355 0.59 6.61 11.40
C PRO A 355 0.67 5.48 10.35
N LEU A 356 0.19 4.26 10.64
CA LEU A 356 0.12 3.20 9.63
C LEU A 356 -0.96 3.51 8.58
N ASP A 357 -2.15 3.90 9.04
CA ASP A 357 -3.16 4.47 8.16
C ASP A 357 -2.86 5.94 7.88
N TYR A 358 -2.08 6.17 6.83
CA TYR A 358 -1.66 7.51 6.45
C TYR A 358 -2.76 8.30 5.74
N THR A 359 -3.80 7.64 5.21
CA THR A 359 -4.94 8.32 4.54
C THR A 359 -6.03 8.74 5.50
N PHE A 360 -5.95 8.33 6.78
CA PHE A 360 -6.91 8.68 7.83
C PHE A 360 -7.24 10.17 7.85
N PHE A 361 -6.22 11.05 7.89
CA PHE A 361 -6.42 12.50 7.88
C PHE A 361 -6.69 13.10 6.49
N PHE A 362 -6.61 12.30 5.41
CA PHE A 362 -6.93 12.79 4.06
C PHE A 362 -8.44 12.79 3.82
N ARG A 363 -9.15 11.97 4.59
CA ARG A 363 -10.59 11.67 4.45
C ARG A 363 -11.42 12.35 5.55
N ILE A 364 -10.93 13.45 6.13
CA ILE A 364 -11.65 14.17 7.20
C ILE A 364 -13.04 14.57 6.72
N GLU A 365 -13.15 15.11 5.51
CA GLU A 365 -14.45 15.52 4.92
C GLU A 365 -15.42 14.35 4.80
N GLU A 366 -14.95 13.19 4.31
CA GLU A 366 -15.72 11.94 4.20
C GLU A 366 -16.24 11.47 5.58
N PHE A 367 -15.42 11.58 6.62
CA PHE A 367 -15.84 11.23 7.98
C PHE A 367 -16.85 12.19 8.57
N THR A 368 -16.64 13.50 8.38
CA THR A 368 -17.52 14.53 8.93
C THR A 368 -18.88 14.58 8.25
N ALA A 369 -19.03 13.92 7.08
CA ALA A 369 -20.29 13.86 6.35
C ALA A 369 -21.39 13.08 7.07
N THR A 370 -21.05 12.16 7.98
CA THR A 370 -22.03 11.33 8.69
C THR A 370 -21.74 11.28 10.20
N GLN A 371 -22.76 11.02 11.02
CA GLN A 371 -22.59 10.85 12.47
C GLN A 371 -21.69 9.66 12.80
N ILE A 372 -21.88 8.53 12.10
CA ILE A 372 -21.05 7.33 12.27
C ILE A 372 -19.61 7.61 11.82
N GLY A 373 -19.41 8.31 10.70
CA GLY A 373 -18.08 8.71 10.24
C GLY A 373 -17.37 9.63 11.25
N THR A 374 -18.10 10.56 11.86
CA THR A 374 -17.57 11.43 12.90
C THR A 374 -17.16 10.63 14.14
N PHE A 375 -17.96 9.65 14.55
CA PHE A 375 -17.58 8.71 15.61
C PHE A 375 -16.29 7.95 15.26
N MET A 376 -16.15 7.46 14.02
CA MET A 376 -14.94 6.76 13.57
C MET A 376 -13.70 7.65 13.59
N LEU A 377 -13.84 8.93 13.21
CA LEU A 377 -12.76 9.91 13.27
C LEU A 377 -12.33 10.17 14.72
N VAL A 378 -13.28 10.42 15.62
CA VAL A 378 -13.01 10.62 17.05
C VAL A 378 -12.37 9.37 17.66
N TRP A 379 -12.91 8.19 17.35
CA TRP A 379 -12.36 6.91 17.78
C TRP A 379 -10.92 6.74 17.33
N GLY A 380 -10.61 7.01 16.06
CA GLY A 380 -9.25 6.92 15.53
C GLY A 380 -8.27 7.86 16.23
N ILE A 381 -8.68 9.11 16.48
CA ILE A 381 -7.85 10.09 17.21
C ILE A 381 -7.61 9.65 18.66
N VAL A 382 -8.65 9.23 19.37
CA VAL A 382 -8.57 8.73 20.75
C VAL A 382 -7.70 7.48 20.81
N LEU A 383 -7.85 6.57 19.85
CA LEU A 383 -7.04 5.36 19.76
C LEU A 383 -5.55 5.71 19.57
N VAL A 384 -5.21 6.70 18.76
CA VAL A 384 -3.82 7.13 18.52
C VAL A 384 -3.19 7.78 19.75
N LEU A 385 -3.91 8.72 20.38
CA LEU A 385 -3.37 9.58 21.45
C LEU A 385 -3.42 8.92 22.82
N VAL A 386 -4.46 8.13 23.09
CA VAL A 386 -4.72 7.53 24.40
C VAL A 386 -4.58 6.02 24.33
N GLY A 387 -5.34 5.37 23.45
CA GLY A 387 -5.42 3.91 23.39
C GLY A 387 -4.08 3.22 23.13
N VAL A 388 -3.33 3.70 22.13
CA VAL A 388 -2.03 3.15 21.75
C VAL A 388 -1.00 3.33 22.86
N PRO A 389 -0.71 4.54 23.38
CA PRO A 389 0.24 4.70 24.49
C PRO A 389 -0.16 3.87 25.71
N PHE A 390 -1.44 3.84 26.06
CA PHE A 390 -1.97 3.10 27.20
C PHE A 390 -1.74 1.59 27.04
N LEU A 391 -2.19 0.99 25.93
CA LEU A 391 -2.04 -0.44 25.69
C LEU A 391 -0.57 -0.84 25.53
N THR A 392 0.24 0.00 24.87
CA THR A 392 1.68 -0.26 24.71
C THR A 392 2.44 -0.08 26.02
N TYR A 393 1.99 0.79 26.92
CA TYR A 393 2.53 0.86 28.27
C TYR A 393 2.38 -0.49 28.98
N PHE A 394 1.21 -1.13 28.96
CA PHE A 394 1.01 -2.41 29.67
C PHE A 394 1.53 -3.64 28.93
N PHE A 395 1.42 -3.68 27.60
CA PHE A 395 1.66 -4.90 26.83
C PHE A 395 2.82 -4.81 25.84
N GLY A 396 3.47 -3.64 25.73
CA GLY A 396 4.47 -3.39 24.69
C GLY A 396 3.83 -3.37 23.30
N LYS A 397 4.61 -3.66 22.26
CA LYS A 397 4.09 -3.74 20.88
C LYS A 397 3.26 -5.00 20.61
N ARG A 398 3.26 -5.95 21.54
CA ARG A 398 2.71 -7.29 21.30
C ARG A 398 1.22 -7.24 20.99
N TRP A 399 0.45 -6.44 21.74
CA TRP A 399 -1.01 -6.36 21.61
C TRP A 399 -1.43 -5.99 20.18
N TYR A 400 -0.66 -5.15 19.49
CA TYR A 400 -0.96 -4.79 18.11
C TYR A 400 -0.19 -5.66 17.13
N CYS A 401 1.13 -5.57 17.10
CA CYS A 401 1.97 -6.15 16.05
C CYS A 401 1.97 -7.69 15.96
N SER A 402 1.53 -8.38 17.03
CA SER A 402 1.51 -9.85 17.08
C SER A 402 0.12 -10.44 17.28
N TRP A 403 -0.87 -9.65 17.71
CA TRP A 403 -2.23 -10.14 18.04
C TRP A 403 -3.36 -9.53 17.19
N VAL A 404 -3.20 -8.31 16.66
CA VAL A 404 -4.28 -7.57 15.96
C VAL A 404 -3.88 -7.20 14.53
N CYS A 405 -2.64 -6.77 14.32
CA CYS A 405 -2.16 -6.20 13.06
C CYS A 405 -2.22 -7.22 11.90
N GLY A 406 -2.90 -6.84 10.80
CA GLY A 406 -2.98 -7.66 9.58
C GLY A 406 -1.60 -7.97 8.98
N CYS A 407 -0.74 -6.94 8.86
CA CYS A 407 0.65 -7.11 8.41
C CYS A 407 1.44 -8.09 9.28
N GLY A 408 1.23 -8.04 10.59
CA GLY A 408 1.81 -8.99 11.52
C GLY A 408 1.24 -10.40 11.35
N GLY A 409 -0.05 -10.50 11.06
CA GLY A 409 -0.73 -11.76 10.83
C GLY A 409 -0.21 -12.52 9.61
N LEU A 410 -0.05 -11.83 8.48
CA LEU A 410 0.52 -12.45 7.29
C LEU A 410 1.99 -12.83 7.51
N ALA A 411 2.76 -11.98 8.18
CA ALA A 411 4.15 -12.24 8.52
C ALA A 411 4.33 -13.48 9.43
N GLU A 412 3.45 -13.68 10.41
CA GLU A 412 3.51 -14.79 11.37
C GLU A 412 2.91 -16.10 10.84
N THR A 413 2.12 -16.03 9.77
CA THR A 413 1.48 -17.20 9.16
C THR A 413 2.19 -17.60 7.87
N LEU A 414 1.97 -16.86 6.79
CA LEU A 414 2.57 -17.09 5.47
C LEU A 414 4.10 -16.87 5.51
N GLY A 415 4.56 -15.85 6.23
CA GLY A 415 5.97 -15.50 6.32
C GLY A 415 6.79 -16.38 7.29
N ASP A 416 6.16 -17.09 8.23
CA ASP A 416 6.86 -17.90 9.26
C ASP A 416 7.97 -18.85 8.74
N PRO A 417 7.87 -19.48 7.56
CA PRO A 417 8.93 -20.29 6.97
C PRO A 417 10.28 -19.58 6.79
N TYR A 418 10.31 -18.24 6.78
CA TYR A 418 11.47 -17.43 6.42
C TYR A 418 12.08 -16.65 7.59
N ARG A 419 11.57 -16.82 8.82
CA ARG A 419 11.99 -16.05 10.01
C ARG A 419 13.50 -16.03 10.24
N GLN A 420 14.15 -17.16 9.99
CA GLN A 420 15.58 -17.37 10.12
C GLN A 420 16.44 -16.46 9.24
N LEU A 421 15.91 -16.01 8.11
CA LEU A 421 16.62 -15.15 7.16
C LEU A 421 16.80 -13.72 7.63
N SER A 422 16.08 -13.31 8.69
CA SER A 422 16.20 -11.98 9.27
C SER A 422 17.64 -11.74 9.74
N SER A 423 18.37 -10.80 9.15
CA SER A 423 19.77 -10.56 9.53
C SER A 423 19.92 -10.03 10.97
N LYS A 424 20.90 -10.54 11.71
CA LYS A 424 21.21 -10.15 13.10
C LYS A 424 22.44 -9.23 13.21
N THR A 425 22.97 -8.79 12.07
CA THR A 425 24.19 -7.97 12.04
C THR A 425 23.94 -6.57 12.59
N LEU A 426 24.98 -5.96 13.17
CA LEU A 426 24.91 -4.58 13.65
C LEU A 426 24.62 -3.58 12.52
N ARG A 427 25.08 -3.87 11.28
CA ARG A 427 24.75 -3.05 10.11
C ARG A 427 23.24 -3.05 9.83
N SER A 428 22.61 -4.22 9.85
CA SER A 428 21.16 -4.33 9.66
C SER A 428 20.38 -3.58 10.75
N TRP A 429 20.86 -3.65 12.00
CA TRP A 429 20.30 -2.90 13.13
C TRP A 429 20.47 -1.37 13.03
N LYS A 430 21.58 -0.88 12.48
CA LYS A 430 21.76 0.56 12.22
C LYS A 430 20.78 1.05 11.14
N ILE A 431 20.65 0.28 10.05
CA ILE A 431 19.75 0.58 8.94
C ILE A 431 18.28 0.54 9.38
N GLU A 432 17.85 -0.50 10.12
CA GLU A 432 16.46 -0.61 10.57
C GLU A 432 16.05 0.59 11.43
N ARG A 433 16.95 1.07 12.29
CA ARG A 433 16.67 2.21 13.16
C ARG A 433 16.50 3.49 12.35
N TRP A 434 17.43 3.78 11.45
CA TRP A 434 17.36 5.00 10.65
C TRP A 434 16.12 4.98 9.75
N LEU A 435 15.94 3.93 8.94
CA LEU A 435 14.83 3.86 7.99
C LEU A 435 13.46 3.96 8.66
N ILE A 436 13.19 3.16 9.70
CA ILE A 436 11.85 3.11 10.29
C ILE A 436 11.46 4.44 10.96
N HIS A 437 12.43 5.16 11.56
CA HIS A 437 12.16 6.46 12.18
C HIS A 437 12.10 7.57 11.13
N SER A 438 12.88 7.51 10.05
CA SER A 438 12.73 8.44 8.92
C SER A 438 11.34 8.35 8.29
N VAL A 439 10.79 7.13 8.12
CA VAL A 439 9.42 6.95 7.63
C VAL A 439 8.39 7.50 8.62
N LEU A 440 8.58 7.31 9.93
CA LEU A 440 7.72 7.92 10.94
C LEU A 440 7.75 9.46 10.88
N VAL A 441 8.94 10.07 10.82
CA VAL A 441 9.07 11.53 10.71
C VAL A 441 8.37 12.02 9.45
N PHE A 442 8.58 11.34 8.31
CA PHE A 442 7.92 11.70 7.06
C PHE A 442 6.38 11.59 7.17
N ALA A 443 5.85 10.55 7.82
CA ALA A 443 4.42 10.40 8.07
C ALA A 443 3.84 11.53 8.93
N VAL A 444 4.56 11.94 9.98
CA VAL A 444 4.16 13.05 10.87
C VAL A 444 4.17 14.38 10.12
N LEU A 445 5.24 14.68 9.38
CA LEU A 445 5.35 15.92 8.60
C LEU A 445 4.27 16.00 7.52
N MET A 446 4.06 14.92 6.79
CA MET A 446 3.02 14.81 5.78
C MET A 446 1.63 15.02 6.40
N THR A 447 1.35 14.41 7.56
CA THR A 447 0.09 14.61 8.28
C THR A 447 -0.09 16.07 8.71
N GLY A 448 0.96 16.70 9.24
CA GLY A 448 0.94 18.12 9.59
C GLY A 448 0.63 19.01 8.38
N LEU A 449 1.21 18.70 7.23
CA LEU A 449 0.96 19.41 5.96
C LEU A 449 -0.50 19.24 5.51
N VAL A 450 -1.06 18.03 5.61
CA VAL A 450 -2.46 17.76 5.30
C VAL A 450 -3.40 18.56 6.20
N LEU A 451 -3.17 18.53 7.51
CA LEU A 451 -3.98 19.28 8.47
C LEU A 451 -3.87 20.79 8.23
N TYR A 452 -2.66 21.30 7.93
CA TYR A 452 -2.47 22.69 7.55
C TYR A 452 -3.31 23.05 6.31
N THR A 453 -3.25 22.25 5.24
CA THR A 453 -4.04 22.50 4.03
C THR A 453 -5.54 22.45 4.33
N TYR A 454 -6.00 21.52 5.17
CA TYR A 454 -7.40 21.42 5.56
C TYR A 454 -7.89 22.66 6.33
N PHE A 455 -7.12 23.16 7.31
CA PHE A 455 -7.55 24.31 8.12
C PHE A 455 -7.34 25.66 7.43
N THR A 456 -6.33 25.79 6.56
CA THR A 456 -5.99 27.07 5.92
C THR A 456 -6.52 27.21 4.50
N GLN A 457 -7.01 26.12 3.89
CA GLN A 457 -7.42 26.04 2.49
C GLN A 457 -6.31 26.42 1.50
N ARG A 458 -5.04 26.41 1.95
CA ARG A 458 -3.86 26.65 1.12
C ARG A 458 -3.15 25.33 0.82
N ALA A 459 -3.03 25.00 -0.45
CA ALA A 459 -2.40 23.76 -0.91
C ALA A 459 -0.88 23.71 -0.72
N THR A 460 -0.24 24.87 -0.49
CA THR A 460 1.22 25.01 -0.43
C THR A 460 1.66 25.57 0.92
N LEU A 461 2.69 24.95 1.50
CA LEU A 461 3.40 25.43 2.69
C LEU A 461 4.90 25.30 2.45
N LEU A 462 5.67 26.39 2.63
CA LEU A 462 7.12 26.41 2.42
C LEU A 462 7.55 25.91 1.01
N GLY A 463 6.75 26.21 -0.03
CA GLY A 463 7.01 25.76 -1.41
C GLY A 463 6.67 24.28 -1.67
N LEU A 464 6.20 23.53 -0.68
CA LEU A 464 5.78 22.14 -0.83
C LEU A 464 4.27 22.06 -1.04
N ASN A 465 3.85 21.40 -2.12
CA ASN A 465 2.44 21.12 -2.39
C ASN A 465 1.99 19.88 -1.60
N SER A 466 0.91 20.01 -0.83
CA SER A 466 0.37 18.91 -0.04
C SER A 466 -0.03 17.70 -0.89
N TYR A 467 -0.63 17.91 -2.07
CA TYR A 467 -1.08 16.81 -2.94
C TYR A 467 0.09 16.00 -3.49
N ASP A 468 1.17 16.67 -3.87
CA ASP A 468 2.39 16.01 -4.37
C ASP A 468 3.03 15.16 -3.27
N VAL A 469 3.14 15.70 -2.05
CA VAL A 469 3.69 14.97 -0.91
C VAL A 469 2.85 13.73 -0.57
N ARG A 470 1.50 13.83 -0.59
CA ARG A 470 0.59 12.69 -0.39
C ARG A 470 0.81 11.61 -1.46
N SER A 471 0.95 12.02 -2.72
CA SER A 471 1.19 11.12 -3.85
C SER A 471 2.53 10.39 -3.72
N VAL A 472 3.61 11.11 -3.41
CA VAL A 472 4.94 10.55 -3.18
C VAL A 472 4.93 9.57 -2.00
N TYR A 473 4.28 9.92 -0.89
CA TYR A 473 4.16 9.02 0.26
C TYR A 473 3.40 7.74 -0.11
N GLY A 474 2.25 7.87 -0.77
CA GLY A 474 1.44 6.73 -1.21
C GLY A 474 2.18 5.81 -2.17
N PHE A 475 2.97 6.36 -3.08
CA PHE A 475 3.81 5.60 -4.01
C PHE A 475 5.02 4.95 -3.32
N ALA A 476 5.87 5.74 -2.66
CA ALA A 476 7.12 5.24 -2.11
C ALA A 476 6.92 4.33 -0.90
N ILE A 477 6.09 4.76 0.06
CA ILE A 477 5.90 4.04 1.33
C ILE A 477 4.76 3.02 1.21
N GLY A 478 3.62 3.42 0.62
CA GLY A 478 2.46 2.54 0.46
C GLY A 478 2.71 1.40 -0.53
N SER A 479 2.84 1.72 -1.82
CA SER A 479 2.90 0.69 -2.85
C SER A 479 4.25 -0.03 -2.94
N VAL A 480 5.37 0.71 -2.96
CA VAL A 480 6.70 0.12 -3.11
C VAL A 480 7.16 -0.54 -1.81
N PHE A 481 7.20 0.20 -0.70
CA PHE A 481 7.83 -0.32 0.51
C PHE A 481 6.93 -1.29 1.29
N ALA A 482 5.66 -0.97 1.52
CA ALA A 482 4.74 -1.86 2.24
C ALA A 482 4.26 -3.03 1.37
N GLY A 483 3.92 -2.78 0.11
CA GLY A 483 3.45 -3.80 -0.83
C GLY A 483 4.60 -4.64 -1.40
N VAL A 484 5.32 -4.07 -2.37
CA VAL A 484 6.30 -4.81 -3.19
C VAL A 484 7.45 -5.37 -2.34
N ILE A 485 8.12 -4.52 -1.56
CA ILE A 485 9.26 -4.94 -0.74
C ILE A 485 8.78 -5.70 0.50
N GLY A 486 7.73 -5.21 1.16
CA GLY A 486 7.25 -5.72 2.44
C GLY A 486 7.02 -7.22 2.46
N THR A 487 6.18 -7.72 1.56
CA THR A 487 5.87 -9.16 1.42
C THR A 487 6.74 -9.88 0.39
N GLY A 488 7.15 -9.19 -0.68
CA GLY A 488 7.95 -9.79 -1.75
C GLY A 488 9.31 -10.30 -1.27
N PHE A 489 9.88 -9.66 -0.24
CA PHE A 489 11.20 -10.00 0.28
C PHE A 489 11.17 -11.01 1.42
N TYR A 490 10.01 -11.62 1.74
CA TYR A 490 9.94 -12.66 2.76
C TYR A 490 10.96 -13.79 2.51
N PRO A 491 11.07 -14.37 1.30
CA PRO A 491 12.03 -15.44 1.04
C PRO A 491 13.49 -14.99 0.95
N LEU A 492 13.76 -13.68 1.01
CA LEU A 492 15.09 -13.11 0.83
C LEU A 492 15.66 -12.56 2.14
N MET A 493 14.87 -11.80 2.89
CA MET A 493 15.31 -11.01 4.05
C MET A 493 14.54 -11.33 5.34
N GLY A 494 13.59 -12.25 5.27
CA GLY A 494 12.77 -12.68 6.40
C GLY A 494 11.37 -12.08 6.43
N ASN A 495 10.55 -12.64 7.31
CA ASN A 495 9.10 -12.50 7.30
C ASN A 495 8.54 -11.15 7.78
N ARG A 496 9.38 -10.27 8.37
CA ARG A 496 8.95 -8.98 8.91
C ARG A 496 9.71 -7.79 8.31
N MET A 497 10.07 -7.87 7.02
CA MET A 497 10.75 -6.78 6.31
C MET A 497 10.04 -5.42 6.49
N TRP A 498 8.74 -5.35 6.17
CA TRP A 498 7.93 -4.14 6.38
C TRP A 498 7.91 -3.67 7.84
N CYS A 499 7.58 -4.57 8.77
CA CYS A 499 7.46 -4.24 10.19
C CYS A 499 8.78 -3.80 10.82
N ARG A 500 9.92 -4.20 10.25
CA ARG A 500 11.26 -3.93 10.74
C ARG A 500 11.85 -2.64 10.18
N PHE A 501 11.63 -2.34 8.90
CA PHE A 501 12.29 -1.23 8.22
C PHE A 501 11.36 -0.07 7.85
N GLY A 502 10.05 -0.29 7.74
CA GLY A 502 9.14 0.68 7.12
C GLY A 502 7.87 1.01 7.84
N CYS A 503 7.40 0.18 8.77
CA CYS A 503 6.12 0.42 9.44
C CYS A 503 6.23 1.61 10.43
N PRO A 504 5.61 2.77 10.15
CA PRO A 504 5.73 3.94 11.02
C PRO A 504 5.04 3.71 12.38
N LEU A 505 3.95 2.94 12.40
CA LEU A 505 3.28 2.55 13.64
C LEU A 505 4.17 1.65 14.51
N ALA A 506 4.97 0.77 13.91
CA ALA A 506 5.92 -0.05 14.66
C ALA A 506 7.06 0.79 15.26
N ALA A 507 7.44 1.90 14.63
CA ALA A 507 8.35 2.90 15.22
C ALA A 507 7.70 3.65 16.38
N TYR A 508 6.48 4.17 16.21
CA TYR A 508 5.74 4.85 17.27
C TYR A 508 5.55 3.96 18.51
N LEU A 509 5.00 2.76 18.32
CA LEU A 509 4.87 1.75 19.38
C LEU A 509 6.23 1.36 19.97
N GLY A 510 7.30 1.40 19.16
CA GLY A 510 8.66 1.02 19.54
C GLY A 510 9.30 2.02 20.50
N ILE A 511 9.03 3.31 20.31
CA ILE A 511 9.45 4.39 21.22
C ILE A 511 8.80 4.17 22.59
N VAL A 512 7.47 4.01 22.63
CA VAL A 512 6.74 3.75 23.88
C VAL A 512 7.20 2.44 24.52
N GLN A 513 7.39 1.38 23.71
CA GLN A 513 7.88 0.09 24.22
C GLN A 513 9.27 0.19 24.83
N ARG A 514 10.20 0.93 24.23
CA ARG A 514 11.57 1.01 24.74
C ARG A 514 11.64 1.79 26.05
N PHE A 515 10.94 2.91 26.13
CA PHE A 515 11.13 3.87 27.22
C PHE A 515 10.08 3.80 28.33
N LYS A 516 8.85 3.37 28.03
CA LYS A 516 7.72 3.47 28.98
C LYS A 516 7.03 2.14 29.30
N SER A 517 7.05 1.16 28.40
CA SER A 517 6.34 -0.11 28.61
C SER A 517 6.78 -0.97 29.80
N ARG A 518 5.86 -1.70 30.43
CA ARG A 518 6.15 -2.71 31.46
C ARG A 518 6.70 -4.01 30.85
N PHE A 519 6.39 -4.25 29.58
CA PHE A 519 6.74 -5.47 28.87
C PHE A 519 8.26 -5.59 28.64
N ARG A 520 8.79 -6.77 28.96
CA ARG A 520 10.17 -7.19 28.67
C ARG A 520 10.25 -8.69 28.50
N ILE A 521 11.32 -9.17 27.89
CA ILE A 521 11.66 -10.60 27.93
C ILE A 521 12.78 -10.74 28.95
N THR A 522 12.49 -11.40 30.06
CA THR A 522 13.46 -11.68 31.13
C THR A 522 14.33 -12.86 30.76
N THR A 523 15.56 -12.86 31.26
CA THR A 523 16.56 -13.88 30.98
C THR A 523 17.16 -14.44 32.27
N ASN A 524 17.27 -15.76 32.36
CA ASN A 524 18.08 -16.43 33.38
C ASN A 524 19.42 -16.87 32.77
N GLY A 525 20.40 -15.96 32.79
CA GLY A 525 21.67 -16.16 32.09
C GLY A 525 22.45 -17.41 32.53
N GLY A 526 22.38 -17.78 33.81
CA GLY A 526 23.05 -18.97 34.34
C GLY A 526 22.57 -20.30 33.75
N GLN A 527 21.36 -20.33 33.15
CA GLN A 527 20.81 -21.51 32.48
C GLN A 527 21.05 -21.52 30.96
N CYS A 528 21.66 -20.46 30.40
CA CYS A 528 21.89 -20.30 28.98
C CYS A 528 23.04 -21.18 28.47
N ILE A 529 22.72 -22.17 27.64
CA ILE A 529 23.71 -23.06 26.99
C ILE A 529 24.18 -22.53 25.61
N SER A 530 23.94 -21.26 25.29
CA SER A 530 24.45 -20.61 24.07
C SER A 530 24.08 -21.24 22.71
N CYS A 531 23.04 -22.10 22.66
CA CYS A 531 22.64 -22.84 21.45
C CYS A 531 22.18 -21.98 20.26
N GLY A 532 21.79 -20.73 20.47
CA GLY A 532 21.44 -19.78 19.40
C GLY A 532 20.03 -19.91 18.79
N ASN A 533 19.24 -20.93 19.17
CA ASN A 533 17.87 -21.12 18.65
C ASN A 533 16.99 -19.87 18.81
N CYS A 534 17.07 -19.21 19.96
CA CYS A 534 16.31 -17.99 20.23
C CYS A 534 16.63 -16.85 19.24
N SER A 535 17.91 -16.66 18.87
CA SER A 535 18.33 -15.68 17.86
C SER A 535 17.88 -16.10 16.47
N THR A 536 18.08 -17.37 16.10
CA THR A 536 17.69 -17.91 14.79
C THR A 536 16.22 -17.65 14.50
N TYR A 537 15.33 -17.87 15.49
CA TYR A 537 13.89 -17.68 15.33
C TYR A 537 13.38 -16.27 15.64
N CYS A 538 14.27 -15.31 15.92
CA CYS A 538 13.86 -13.93 16.04
C CYS A 538 13.58 -13.31 14.67
N GLU A 539 12.29 -13.15 14.35
CA GLU A 539 11.79 -12.51 13.14
C GLU A 539 12.10 -11.01 13.03
N MET A 540 12.50 -10.37 14.13
CA MET A 540 12.94 -8.98 14.11
C MET A 540 14.45 -8.83 13.95
N GLY A 541 15.19 -9.94 13.76
CA GLY A 541 16.64 -9.91 13.61
C GLY A 541 17.39 -9.49 14.88
N ILE A 542 16.81 -9.74 16.06
CA ILE A 542 17.49 -9.50 17.34
C ILE A 542 18.37 -10.71 17.66
N ASP A 543 19.64 -10.46 18.00
CA ASP A 543 20.50 -11.49 18.57
C ASP A 543 20.12 -11.74 20.05
N VAL A 544 19.10 -12.56 20.26
CA VAL A 544 18.56 -12.90 21.58
C VAL A 544 19.58 -13.66 22.45
N ARG A 545 20.40 -14.50 21.84
CA ARG A 545 21.48 -15.25 22.50
C ARG A 545 22.45 -14.30 23.20
N TRP A 546 22.84 -13.20 22.54
CA TRP A 546 23.76 -12.21 23.11
C TRP A 546 23.26 -11.63 24.44
N TYR A 547 21.94 -11.36 24.54
CA TYR A 547 21.28 -10.89 25.76
C TYR A 547 21.20 -12.01 26.81
N ALA A 548 20.76 -13.20 26.39
CA ALA A 548 20.59 -14.34 27.28
C ALA A 548 21.91 -14.77 27.96
N GLN A 549 23.02 -14.79 27.22
CA GLN A 549 24.34 -15.12 27.76
C GLN A 549 24.82 -14.16 28.85
N ARG A 550 24.33 -12.92 28.83
CA ARG A 550 24.71 -11.87 29.79
C ARG A 550 23.74 -11.72 30.95
N GLY A 551 22.62 -12.45 30.95
CA GLY A 551 21.56 -12.23 31.94
C GLY A 551 20.77 -10.93 31.74
N GLN A 552 20.86 -10.34 30.54
CA GLN A 552 20.23 -9.06 30.22
C GLN A 552 18.80 -9.21 29.76
N ASN A 553 17.91 -8.41 30.31
CA ASN A 553 16.54 -8.30 29.82
C ASN A 553 16.51 -7.70 28.40
N ILE A 554 15.63 -8.22 27.54
CA ILE A 554 15.52 -7.76 26.16
C ILE A 554 14.48 -6.64 26.10
N VAL A 555 14.96 -5.40 26.10
CA VAL A 555 14.13 -4.18 25.96
C VAL A 555 14.47 -3.47 24.64
N ARG A 556 14.18 -4.16 23.53
CA ARG A 556 14.43 -3.64 22.18
C ARG A 556 13.19 -2.92 21.63
N ALA A 557 13.37 -1.73 21.06
CA ALA A 557 12.31 -1.02 20.33
C ALA A 557 11.77 -1.84 19.15
N SER A 558 12.59 -2.69 18.53
CA SER A 558 12.18 -3.55 17.40
C SER A 558 11.39 -4.78 17.83
N CYS A 559 11.54 -5.30 19.06
CA CYS A 559 10.87 -6.53 19.50
C CYS A 559 9.34 -6.41 19.41
N VAL A 560 8.66 -7.35 18.74
CA VAL A 560 7.19 -7.36 18.61
C VAL A 560 6.48 -8.22 19.66
N GLY A 561 7.22 -8.83 20.59
CA GLY A 561 6.65 -9.66 21.65
C GLY A 561 5.98 -10.95 21.16
N CYS A 562 6.45 -11.52 20.04
CA CYS A 562 5.88 -12.73 19.46
C CYS A 562 6.05 -13.99 20.34
N GLY A 563 7.04 -13.99 21.25
CA GLY A 563 7.27 -15.06 22.22
C GLY A 563 7.94 -16.33 21.72
N VAL A 564 8.23 -16.43 20.42
CA VAL A 564 8.82 -17.66 19.84
C VAL A 564 10.23 -17.93 20.38
N CYS A 565 11.00 -16.91 20.74
CA CYS A 565 12.32 -17.09 21.35
C CYS A 565 12.25 -17.83 22.70
N ALA A 566 11.19 -17.60 23.49
CA ALA A 566 10.94 -18.33 24.73
C ALA A 566 10.49 -19.76 24.45
N ALA A 567 9.55 -19.93 23.52
CA ALA A 567 9.02 -21.26 23.17
C ALA A 567 10.06 -22.20 22.55
N VAL A 568 11.09 -21.68 21.87
CA VAL A 568 12.16 -22.49 21.26
C VAL A 568 13.36 -22.74 22.19
N CYS A 569 13.39 -22.11 23.38
CA CYS A 569 14.51 -22.28 24.30
C CYS A 569 14.43 -23.66 24.98
N PRO A 570 15.39 -24.58 24.75
CA PRO A 570 15.33 -25.93 25.34
C PRO A 570 15.51 -25.93 26.86
N ARG A 571 16.09 -24.86 27.41
CA ARG A 571 16.36 -24.71 28.85
C ARG A 571 15.35 -23.81 29.57
N GLY A 572 14.38 -23.22 28.85
CA GLY A 572 13.39 -22.32 29.47
C GLY A 572 13.98 -21.00 30.00
N VAL A 573 15.10 -20.52 29.45
CA VAL A 573 15.86 -19.35 29.94
C VAL A 573 15.09 -18.03 29.82
N LEU A 574 14.10 -17.97 28.92
CA LEU A 574 13.45 -16.72 28.50
C LEU A 574 11.98 -16.74 28.89
N ALA A 575 11.49 -15.68 29.52
CA ALA A 575 10.08 -15.51 29.86
C ALA A 575 9.54 -14.15 29.40
N LEU A 576 8.24 -14.10 29.05
CA LEU A 576 7.56 -12.87 28.65
C LEU A 576 6.90 -12.27 29.89
N GLU A 577 7.38 -11.12 30.35
CA GLU A 577 6.97 -10.55 31.64
C GLU A 577 6.56 -9.07 31.54
N ASN A 578 5.76 -8.65 32.52
CA ASN A 578 5.36 -7.27 32.74
C ASN A 578 5.87 -6.79 34.10
N GLY A 579 7.06 -6.19 34.12
CA GLY A 579 7.71 -5.71 35.35
C GLY A 579 7.46 -4.23 35.66
N PRO A 580 7.84 -3.74 36.87
CA PRO A 580 7.83 -2.32 37.23
C PRO A 580 8.76 -1.50 36.32
N ASN A 581 8.41 -0.26 35.99
CA ASN A 581 9.23 0.61 35.14
C ASN A 581 10.27 1.41 35.94
N THR A 582 11.06 0.77 36.80
CA THR A 582 12.21 1.43 37.43
C THR A 582 13.37 1.42 36.43
N GLY A 583 14.06 2.54 36.22
CA GLY A 583 15.12 2.67 35.20
C GLY A 583 16.21 1.59 35.28
N GLN A 584 16.52 1.14 36.50
CA GLN A 584 17.44 0.03 36.78
C GLN A 584 16.97 -1.30 36.17
N SER A 585 15.66 -1.56 36.13
CA SER A 585 15.09 -2.83 35.61
C SER A 585 15.02 -2.93 34.08
N ARG A 586 15.38 -1.84 33.36
CA ARG A 586 15.31 -1.73 31.89
C ARG A 586 16.62 -1.39 31.21
N MET A 587 17.52 -0.67 31.91
CA MET A 587 18.78 -0.15 31.35
C MET A 587 20.04 -0.52 32.14
N ASN A 588 19.95 -1.15 33.32
CA ASN A 588 21.16 -1.64 33.99
C ASN A 588 21.57 -2.98 33.41
N GLU A 589 22.39 -2.88 32.37
CA GLU A 589 23.55 -3.76 32.10
C GLU A 589 24.35 -3.28 30.86
N VAL A 590 24.39 -1.96 30.59
CA VAL A 590 25.15 -1.39 29.45
C VAL A 590 26.32 -0.51 29.90
N TYR A 591 26.48 -0.21 31.19
CA TYR A 591 27.69 0.45 31.70
C TYR A 591 28.12 -0.17 33.04
N GLY A 592 28.73 -1.35 32.96
CA GLY A 592 29.76 -1.76 33.92
C GLY A 592 31.13 -1.36 33.33
N PRO A 593 32.10 -0.94 34.15
CA PRO A 593 33.34 -0.32 33.67
C PRO A 593 34.21 -1.38 33.00
N ALA A 594 34.22 -1.44 31.67
CA ALA A 594 35.15 -2.32 30.94
C ALA A 594 35.48 -1.86 29.50
N PHE A 595 35.01 -0.69 29.06
CA PHE A 595 35.30 -0.20 27.70
C PHE A 595 35.52 1.33 27.65
N VAL A 596 36.22 1.85 28.65
CA VAL A 596 36.97 3.10 28.58
C VAL A 596 38.32 2.76 29.21
N ASP A 597 39.41 3.13 28.54
CA ASP A 597 40.83 2.91 28.93
C ASP A 597 41.45 1.54 28.57
N ALA A 598 41.56 1.29 27.27
CA ALA A 598 42.70 0.53 26.72
C ALA A 598 43.40 1.44 25.71
N GLY A 599 44.11 2.43 26.24
CA GLY A 599 44.84 3.44 25.50
C GLY A 599 45.51 4.41 26.46
N GLY A 600 46.64 3.99 27.04
CA GLY A 600 47.47 4.87 27.85
C GLY A 600 48.27 4.14 28.92
N GLU A 601 49.56 3.97 28.63
CA GLU A 601 50.71 3.89 29.56
C GLU A 601 51.06 2.54 30.24
N GLU A 602 52.36 2.25 30.06
CA GLU A 602 53.24 1.13 30.49
C GLU A 602 53.09 -0.26 29.84
#